data_AF-A0A328BL96-F1
#
_entry.id   AF-A0A328BL96-F1
#
_cell.length_a   1.000
_cell.length_b   1.000
_cell.length_c   1.000
_cell.angle_alpha   90.00
_cell.angle_beta   90.00
_cell.angle_gamma   90.00
#
_symmetry.space_group_name_H-M   'P 1'
#
loop_
_entity.id
_entity.type
_entity.pdbx_description
1 polymer ?
#
loop_
_entity_poly.entity_id
_entity_poly.type
_entity_poly.pdbx_seq_one_letter_code
_entity_poly.pdbx_strand_id
1 'polypeptide(L)'
;MAALSGCNALYAGLIMGMHDTPPHTPARLAADVARYQVPAGQVAVLDTSYLRFVRHQARYARTYEAAKNHGQLLQLLYFDDAGQLVSFHINCYASPQLPSLNLNWNPGGRLNTFPPASQTPPDQLLSFAQLLTFLRTPAGQPLAPAQFTVPPGGYRVVVFWSHTMGRQTRILLRELAQNLQHVPPGQPAPMVLYVNNDAYLGLLD
;
A
#
# COMPACT_ATOMS: atom_id res chain seq x y z
N MET A 1 8.36 11.69 -20.85
CA MET A 1 7.55 11.72 -19.61
C MET A 1 6.49 10.64 -19.71
N ALA A 2 6.87 9.37 -19.49
CA ALA A 2 5.90 8.29 -19.42
C ALA A 2 5.37 8.25 -17.98
N ALA A 3 4.16 8.76 -17.81
CA ALA A 3 3.45 8.65 -16.55
C ALA A 3 3.34 7.16 -16.19
N LEU A 4 3.87 6.78 -15.02
CA LEU A 4 3.65 5.45 -14.45
C LEU A 4 2.19 5.22 -14.01
N SER A 5 1.32 6.22 -14.22
CA SER A 5 -0.12 6.09 -14.06
C SER A 5 -0.73 5.55 -15.36
N GLY A 6 -0.93 4.23 -15.42
CA GLY A 6 -1.88 3.62 -16.35
C GLY A 6 -3.35 4.03 -16.11
N CYS A 7 -3.61 4.98 -15.20
CA CYS A 7 -4.90 5.56 -14.93
C CYS A 7 -4.91 6.99 -15.52
N ASN A 8 -5.73 7.25 -16.53
CA ASN A 8 -5.90 8.59 -17.10
C ASN A 8 -6.46 9.57 -16.03
N ALA A 9 -6.32 10.88 -16.24
CA ALA A 9 -6.79 11.90 -15.29
C ALA A 9 -8.29 11.78 -14.95
N LEU A 10 -9.09 11.29 -15.90
CA LEU A 10 -10.51 11.00 -15.69
C LEU A 10 -10.73 9.90 -14.64
N TYR A 11 -9.92 8.84 -14.70
CA TYR A 11 -9.90 7.75 -13.74
C TYR A 11 -9.42 8.25 -12.36
N ALA A 12 -8.39 9.10 -12.32
CA ALA A 12 -7.90 9.72 -11.09
C ALA A 12 -8.98 10.59 -10.40
N GLY A 13 -9.74 11.40 -11.15
CA GLY A 13 -10.81 12.22 -10.59
C GLY A 13 -12.06 11.42 -10.21
N LEU A 14 -12.61 10.62 -11.14
CA LEU A 14 -13.92 9.98 -10.98
C LEU A 14 -13.88 8.67 -10.20
N ILE A 15 -12.86 7.83 -10.44
CA ILE A 15 -12.76 6.49 -9.84
C ILE A 15 -11.94 6.55 -8.54
N MET A 16 -10.80 7.24 -8.58
CA MET A 16 -9.89 7.33 -7.44
C MET A 16 -10.35 8.38 -6.42
N GLY A 17 -11.21 9.32 -6.85
CA GLY A 17 -11.78 10.36 -6.00
C GLY A 17 -10.74 11.37 -5.52
N MET A 18 -9.67 11.58 -6.30
CA MET A 18 -8.61 12.52 -5.98
C MET A 18 -9.11 13.96 -6.11
N HIS A 19 -9.15 14.69 -5.00
CA HIS A 19 -9.53 16.10 -4.93
C HIS A 19 -8.46 16.87 -4.14
N ASP A 20 -7.79 17.82 -4.79
CA ASP A 20 -6.67 18.63 -4.28
C ASP A 20 -5.54 17.84 -3.59
N THR A 21 -4.30 18.29 -3.74
CA THR A 21 -3.12 17.71 -3.08
C THR A 21 -2.68 18.65 -1.95
N PRO A 22 -3.45 18.77 -0.84
CA PRO A 22 -3.07 19.66 0.23
C PRO A 22 -1.71 19.25 0.81
N PRO A 23 -0.94 20.19 1.37
CA PRO A 23 0.39 19.91 1.90
C PRO A 23 0.36 18.78 2.94
N HIS A 24 1.26 17.80 2.80
CA HIS A 24 1.47 16.76 3.79
C HIS A 24 2.12 17.35 5.04
N THR A 25 1.34 17.55 6.11
CA THR A 25 1.81 18.05 7.41
C THR A 25 1.61 16.99 8.50
N PRO A 26 2.44 16.98 9.56
CA PRO A 26 2.27 16.06 10.69
C PRO A 26 0.87 16.17 11.33
N ALA A 27 0.31 17.37 11.44
CA ALA A 27 -1.02 17.60 11.99
C ALA A 27 -2.12 16.97 11.11
N ARG A 28 -1.99 17.06 9.78
CA ARG A 28 -2.93 16.41 8.87
C ARG A 28 -2.84 14.90 8.95
N LEU A 29 -1.62 14.35 8.93
CA LEU A 29 -1.42 12.91 9.07
C LEU A 29 -2.03 12.39 10.38
N ALA A 30 -1.85 13.09 11.50
CA ALA A 30 -2.49 12.72 12.78
C ALA A 30 -4.02 12.72 12.69
N ALA A 31 -4.61 13.72 12.03
CA ALA A 31 -6.06 13.77 11.82
C ALA A 31 -6.56 12.61 10.94
N ASP A 32 -5.81 12.24 9.91
CA ASP A 32 -6.17 11.12 9.03
C ASP A 32 -6.00 9.76 9.71
N VAL A 33 -4.96 9.59 10.52
CA VAL A 33 -4.77 8.40 11.37
C VAL A 33 -5.96 8.22 12.30
N ALA A 34 -6.43 9.29 12.95
CA ALA A 34 -7.63 9.25 13.79
C ALA A 34 -8.90 8.94 12.96
N ARG A 35 -9.07 9.61 11.81
CA ARG A 35 -10.22 9.43 10.93
C ARG A 35 -10.37 8.00 10.42
N TYR A 36 -9.25 7.37 10.07
CA TYR A 36 -9.22 6.02 9.53
C TYR A 36 -8.98 4.95 10.59
N GLN A 37 -8.91 5.33 11.87
CA GLN A 37 -8.69 4.44 13.01
C GLN A 37 -7.43 3.58 12.84
N VAL A 38 -6.39 4.16 12.23
CA VAL A 38 -5.11 3.49 12.05
C VAL A 38 -4.36 3.49 13.40
N PRO A 39 -3.76 2.36 13.83
CA PRO A 39 -2.97 2.33 15.06
C PRO A 39 -1.75 3.25 14.94
N ALA A 40 -1.68 4.31 15.74
CA ALA A 40 -0.64 5.35 15.63
C ALA A 40 0.80 4.80 15.72
N GLY A 41 1.03 3.74 16.50
CA GLY A 41 2.34 3.07 16.62
C GLY A 41 2.75 2.23 15.41
N GLN A 42 1.88 2.09 14.40
CA GLN A 42 2.09 1.30 13.19
C GLN A 42 2.06 2.18 11.92
N VAL A 43 2.18 3.51 12.08
CA VAL A 43 2.13 4.45 10.98
C VAL A 43 3.54 4.79 10.50
N ALA A 44 3.73 4.72 9.18
CA ALA A 44 4.92 5.22 8.51
C ALA A 44 4.51 6.16 7.36
N VAL A 45 5.48 6.96 6.92
CA VAL A 45 5.37 7.79 5.71
C VAL A 45 6.38 7.32 4.69
N LEU A 46 5.98 7.37 3.43
CA LEU A 46 6.82 6.95 2.31
C LEU A 46 7.78 8.06 1.90
N ASP A 47 9.08 7.75 1.89
CA ASP A 47 10.14 8.65 1.44
C ASP A 47 10.08 8.81 -0.09
N THR A 48 10.34 10.03 -0.57
CA THR A 48 10.28 10.38 -2.00
C THR A 48 11.38 9.68 -2.81
N SER A 49 12.43 9.18 -2.16
CA SER A 49 13.44 8.32 -2.78
C SER A 49 12.88 7.01 -3.33
N TYR A 50 11.77 6.47 -2.80
CA TYR A 50 11.14 5.28 -3.38
C TYR A 50 10.52 5.57 -4.74
N LEU A 51 9.92 6.74 -4.95
CA LEU A 51 9.42 7.12 -6.27
C LEU A 51 10.56 7.24 -7.28
N ARG A 52 11.71 7.78 -6.86
CA ARG A 52 12.92 7.80 -7.72
C ARG A 52 13.39 6.39 -8.04
N PHE A 53 13.42 5.50 -7.05
CA PHE A 53 13.77 4.09 -7.24
C PHE A 53 12.82 3.42 -8.24
N VAL A 54 11.51 3.48 -8.01
CA VAL A 54 10.49 2.88 -8.87
C VAL A 54 10.58 3.44 -10.30
N ARG A 55 10.71 4.77 -10.46
CA ARG A 55 10.89 5.41 -11.78
C ARG A 55 12.16 4.95 -12.49
N HIS A 56 13.24 4.70 -11.74
CA HIS A 56 14.46 4.16 -12.30
C HIS A 56 14.26 2.71 -12.77
N GLN A 57 13.64 1.87 -11.95
CA GLN A 57 13.35 0.47 -12.29
C GLN A 57 12.43 0.33 -13.51
N ALA A 58 11.49 1.26 -13.68
CA ALA A 58 10.61 1.29 -14.84
C ALA A 58 11.32 1.63 -16.16
N ARG A 59 12.61 1.99 -16.17
CA ARG A 59 13.37 2.20 -17.40
C ARG A 59 13.83 0.91 -18.06
N TYR A 60 13.81 -0.21 -17.33
CA TYR A 60 14.28 -1.49 -17.81
C TYR A 60 13.09 -2.42 -18.07
N ALA A 61 13.06 -3.02 -19.26
CA ALA A 61 11.98 -3.92 -19.68
C ALA A 61 11.72 -5.05 -18.67
N ARG A 62 12.79 -5.63 -18.10
CA ARG A 62 12.70 -6.74 -17.13
C ARG A 62 12.02 -6.39 -15.81
N THR A 63 12.02 -5.12 -15.41
CA THR A 63 11.48 -4.65 -14.11
C THR A 63 10.30 -3.70 -14.29
N TYR A 64 9.89 -3.45 -15.54
CA TYR A 64 8.87 -2.46 -15.88
C TYR A 64 7.53 -2.76 -15.17
N GLU A 65 7.02 -3.98 -15.31
CA GLU A 65 5.72 -4.36 -14.74
C GLU A 65 5.72 -4.31 -13.21
N ALA A 66 6.77 -4.84 -12.57
CA ALA A 66 6.93 -4.75 -11.13
C ALA A 66 6.98 -3.28 -10.68
N ALA A 67 7.80 -2.45 -11.33
CA ALA A 67 7.89 -1.03 -11.01
C ALA A 67 6.55 -0.30 -11.20
N LYS A 68 5.79 -0.62 -12.25
CA LYS A 68 4.44 -0.07 -12.47
C LYS A 68 3.49 -0.42 -11.33
N ASN A 69 3.55 -1.66 -10.83
CA ASN A 69 2.73 -2.12 -9.72
C ASN A 69 3.11 -1.43 -8.40
N HIS A 70 4.41 -1.37 -8.07
CA HIS A 70 4.94 -0.66 -6.90
C HIS A 70 4.69 0.87 -6.96
N GLY A 71 4.45 1.42 -8.15
CA GLY A 71 4.08 2.83 -8.32
C GLY A 71 2.61 3.17 -8.03
N GLN A 72 1.76 2.19 -7.74
CA GLN A 72 0.34 2.42 -7.47
C GLN A 72 0.12 3.09 -6.10
N LEU A 73 -0.87 3.98 -5.98
CA LEU A 73 -1.08 4.74 -4.74
C LEU A 73 -1.72 3.94 -3.61
N LEU A 74 -2.61 2.99 -3.91
CA LEU A 74 -3.16 2.12 -2.88
C LEU A 74 -2.72 0.69 -3.16
N GLN A 75 -2.15 0.05 -2.14
CA GLN A 75 -1.55 -1.27 -2.24
C GLN A 75 -1.73 -2.06 -0.94
N LEU A 76 -1.84 -3.39 -1.05
CA LEU A 76 -1.65 -4.35 0.04
C LEU A 76 -0.56 -5.34 -0.34
N LEU A 77 0.47 -5.40 0.50
CA LEU A 77 1.61 -6.30 0.32
C LEU A 77 1.71 -7.21 1.53
N TYR A 78 1.81 -8.50 1.29
CA TYR A 78 2.01 -9.51 2.32
C TYR A 78 3.40 -10.11 2.12
N PHE A 79 4.22 -9.99 3.15
CA PHE A 79 5.54 -10.60 3.21
C PHE A 79 5.53 -11.73 4.22
N ASP A 80 6.24 -12.81 3.90
CA ASP A 80 6.50 -13.90 4.84
C ASP A 80 7.52 -13.51 5.92
N ASP A 81 7.87 -14.46 6.78
CA ASP A 81 8.86 -14.30 7.85
C ASP A 81 10.27 -14.05 7.32
N ALA A 82 10.62 -14.59 6.15
CA ALA A 82 11.85 -14.31 5.40
C ALA A 82 11.86 -12.93 4.70
N GLY A 83 10.74 -12.22 4.69
CA GLY A 83 10.60 -10.90 4.08
C GLY A 83 10.44 -10.94 2.56
N GLN A 84 10.05 -12.08 1.99
CA GLN A 84 9.69 -12.23 0.58
C GLN A 84 8.23 -11.86 0.37
N LEU A 85 7.94 -11.16 -0.73
CA LEU A 85 6.57 -10.83 -1.11
C LEU A 85 5.85 -12.10 -1.57
N VAL A 86 4.73 -12.43 -0.91
CA VAL A 86 3.95 -13.65 -1.20
C VAL A 86 2.53 -13.36 -1.68
N SER A 87 2.02 -12.15 -1.45
CA SER A 87 0.74 -11.70 -2.00
C SER A 87 0.72 -10.18 -2.17
N PHE A 88 0.18 -9.72 -3.29
CA PHE A 88 0.25 -8.34 -3.74
C PHE A 88 -1.05 -7.92 -4.43
N HIS A 89 -1.62 -6.83 -3.94
CA HIS A 89 -2.87 -6.23 -4.43
C HIS A 89 -2.67 -4.74 -4.64
N ILE A 90 -3.17 -4.23 -5.75
CA ILE A 90 -2.99 -2.83 -6.16
C ILE A 90 -4.28 -2.29 -6.75
N ASN A 91 -4.49 -0.98 -6.57
CA ASN A 91 -5.72 -0.32 -6.99
C ASN A 91 -6.05 -0.44 -8.49
N CYS A 92 -5.06 -0.48 -9.38
CA CYS A 92 -5.31 -0.55 -10.82
C CYS A 92 -5.89 -1.90 -11.29
N TYR A 93 -5.76 -2.95 -10.48
CA TYR A 93 -6.34 -4.27 -10.75
C TYR A 93 -7.63 -4.51 -9.95
N ALA A 94 -8.03 -3.57 -9.10
CA ALA A 94 -9.33 -3.58 -8.44
C ALA A 94 -10.37 -2.95 -9.36
N SER A 95 -11.34 -3.73 -9.85
CA SER A 95 -12.33 -3.22 -10.79
C SER A 95 -13.33 -2.30 -10.08
N PRO A 96 -13.73 -1.16 -10.67
CA PRO A 96 -14.77 -0.31 -10.09
C PRO A 96 -16.13 -1.00 -10.10
N GLN A 97 -16.88 -0.90 -9.00
CA GLN A 97 -18.24 -1.40 -8.86
C GLN A 97 -19.25 -0.33 -9.26
N LEU A 98 -20.01 -0.58 -10.34
CA LEU A 98 -21.10 0.30 -10.74
C LEU A 98 -22.35 0.10 -9.84
N PRO A 99 -23.08 1.16 -9.48
CA PRO A 99 -22.88 2.57 -9.87
C PRO A 99 -21.94 3.36 -8.96
N SER A 100 -21.48 2.78 -7.83
CA SER A 100 -20.76 3.51 -6.77
C SER A 100 -19.34 3.98 -7.14
N LEU A 101 -18.74 3.37 -8.18
CA LEU A 101 -17.34 3.51 -8.60
C LEU A 101 -16.32 3.17 -7.49
N ASN A 102 -16.76 2.42 -6.47
CA ASN A 102 -15.88 1.88 -5.43
C ASN A 102 -15.00 0.77 -6.02
N LEU A 103 -13.71 0.77 -5.68
CA LEU A 103 -12.81 -0.29 -6.10
C LEU A 103 -13.20 -1.61 -5.40
N ASN A 104 -13.44 -2.66 -6.18
CA ASN A 104 -13.63 -4.01 -5.68
C ASN A 104 -12.28 -4.65 -5.38
N TRP A 105 -11.85 -4.59 -4.12
CA TRP A 105 -10.61 -5.23 -3.68
C TRP A 105 -10.75 -6.73 -3.45
N ASN A 106 -11.97 -7.25 -3.33
CA ASN A 106 -12.25 -8.65 -3.02
C ASN A 106 -13.07 -9.36 -4.13
N PRO A 107 -12.66 -9.28 -5.41
CA PRO A 107 -13.39 -9.96 -6.48
C PRO A 107 -13.30 -11.48 -6.26
N GLY A 108 -14.46 -12.15 -6.26
CA GLY A 108 -14.53 -13.60 -6.07
C GLY A 108 -14.11 -14.10 -4.70
N GLY A 109 -14.07 -13.24 -3.67
CA GLY A 109 -13.68 -13.66 -2.32
C GLY A 109 -12.19 -13.89 -2.12
N ARG A 110 -11.32 -13.34 -2.99
CA ARG A 110 -9.86 -13.48 -2.92
C ARG A 110 -9.24 -13.09 -1.57
N LEU A 111 -9.84 -12.13 -0.87
CA LEU A 111 -9.42 -11.68 0.46
C LEU A 111 -10.05 -12.49 1.61
N ASN A 112 -10.81 -13.55 1.32
CA ASN A 112 -11.45 -14.40 2.33
C ASN A 112 -10.54 -15.55 2.83
N THR A 113 -9.25 -15.51 2.50
CA THR A 113 -8.22 -16.44 3.00
C THR A 113 -7.01 -15.67 3.47
N PHE A 114 -6.22 -16.26 4.38
CA PHE A 114 -4.98 -15.65 4.87
C PHE A 114 -3.76 -16.58 4.69
N PRO A 115 -2.65 -16.10 4.09
CA PRO A 115 -2.58 -14.87 3.31
C PRO A 115 -3.54 -14.94 2.10
N PRO A 116 -4.02 -13.81 1.57
CA PRO A 116 -4.91 -13.83 0.43
C PRO A 116 -4.19 -14.31 -0.82
N ALA A 117 -4.90 -14.99 -1.72
CA ALA A 117 -4.35 -15.29 -3.04
C ALA A 117 -3.98 -13.97 -3.75
N SER A 118 -2.83 -13.93 -4.41
CA SER A 118 -2.32 -12.69 -4.98
C SER A 118 -3.19 -12.19 -6.15
N GLN A 119 -3.40 -10.88 -6.26
CA GLN A 119 -4.08 -10.27 -7.41
C GLN A 119 -3.14 -10.11 -8.61
N THR A 120 -1.87 -9.82 -8.34
CA THR A 120 -0.78 -9.80 -9.33
C THR A 120 0.29 -10.80 -8.90
N PRO A 121 1.05 -11.44 -9.81
CA PRO A 121 2.17 -12.27 -9.41
C PRO A 121 3.11 -11.51 -8.45
N PRO A 122 3.46 -12.08 -7.28
CA PRO A 122 4.47 -11.50 -6.41
C PRO A 122 5.80 -11.36 -7.17
N ASP A 123 6.40 -10.18 -7.09
CA ASP A 123 7.68 -9.89 -7.72
C ASP A 123 8.84 -9.92 -6.72
N GLN A 124 10.06 -9.80 -7.24
CA GLN A 124 11.30 -9.76 -6.45
C GLN A 124 11.96 -8.37 -6.48
N LEU A 125 11.19 -7.31 -6.82
CA LEU A 125 11.76 -5.96 -6.93
C LEU A 125 12.21 -5.42 -5.58
N LEU A 126 11.45 -5.74 -4.52
CA LEU A 126 11.71 -5.32 -3.16
C LEU A 126 11.39 -6.44 -2.17
N SER A 127 12.37 -6.80 -1.34
CA SER A 127 12.10 -7.47 -0.07
C SER A 127 11.54 -6.48 0.96
N PHE A 128 10.96 -7.01 2.04
CA PHE A 128 10.50 -6.17 3.15
C PHE A 128 11.61 -5.29 3.73
N ALA A 129 12.83 -5.84 3.88
CA ALA A 129 13.98 -5.10 4.40
C ALA A 129 14.38 -3.94 3.47
N GLN A 130 14.34 -4.15 2.15
CA GLN A 130 14.60 -3.08 1.18
C GLN A 130 13.49 -2.02 1.23
N LEU A 131 12.22 -2.43 1.33
CA LEU A 131 11.10 -1.52 1.45
C LEU A 131 11.25 -0.60 2.69
N LEU A 132 11.62 -1.14 3.85
CA LEU A 132 11.83 -0.36 5.08
C LEU A 132 12.81 0.81 4.91
N THR A 133 13.82 0.68 4.03
CA THR A 133 14.80 1.76 3.78
C THR A 133 14.16 3.03 3.19
N PHE A 134 12.98 2.88 2.60
CA PHE A 134 12.20 3.96 2.03
C PHE A 134 11.09 4.47 2.94
N LEU A 135 10.99 3.96 4.16
CA LEU A 135 9.95 4.36 5.10
C LEU A 135 10.55 5.22 6.21
N ARG A 136 9.75 6.18 6.68
CA ARG A 136 10.08 7.05 7.80
C ARG A 136 8.95 7.04 8.82
N THR A 137 9.26 7.37 10.05
CA THR A 137 8.25 7.76 11.03
C THR A 137 7.56 9.05 10.57
N PRO A 138 6.37 9.38 11.10
CA PRO A 138 5.74 10.69 10.88
C PRO A 138 6.65 11.90 11.20
N ALA A 139 7.63 11.73 12.10
CA ALA A 139 8.63 12.73 12.44
C ALA A 139 9.86 12.74 11.50
N GLY A 140 9.85 11.96 10.41
CA GLY A 140 10.90 11.90 9.40
C GLY A 140 12.09 11.02 9.74
N GLN A 141 12.04 10.25 10.84
CA GLN A 141 13.16 9.39 11.25
C GLN A 141 13.12 8.03 10.54
N PRO A 142 14.26 7.36 10.28
CA PRO A 142 14.27 5.99 9.80
C PRO A 142 13.50 5.04 10.74
N LEU A 143 12.84 4.04 10.16
CA LEU A 143 12.22 2.97 10.93
C LEU A 143 13.28 2.00 11.47
N ALA A 144 13.10 1.51 12.70
CA ALA A 144 13.99 0.52 13.30
C ALA A 144 13.55 -0.90 12.89
N PRO A 145 14.34 -1.67 12.11
CA PRO A 145 13.91 -2.98 11.59
C PRO A 145 13.46 -3.98 12.67
N ALA A 146 14.04 -3.89 13.87
CA ALA A 146 13.71 -4.75 15.01
C ALA A 146 12.22 -4.67 15.41
N GLN A 147 11.58 -3.51 15.22
CA GLN A 147 10.15 -3.29 15.53
C GLN A 147 9.21 -4.07 14.61
N PHE A 148 9.73 -4.56 13.47
CA PHE A 148 8.98 -5.23 12.42
C PHE A 148 9.39 -6.70 12.29
N THR A 149 10.02 -7.26 13.32
CA THR A 149 10.32 -8.68 13.37
C THR A 149 9.05 -9.48 13.62
N VAL A 150 8.95 -10.65 12.99
CA VAL A 150 7.84 -11.58 13.20
C VAL A 150 8.42 -12.94 13.56
N PRO A 151 7.72 -13.76 14.35
CA PRO A 151 8.16 -15.13 14.63
C PRO A 151 8.14 -15.98 13.35
N PRO A 152 8.80 -17.16 13.37
CA PRO A 152 8.71 -18.11 12.27
C PRO A 152 7.26 -18.43 11.87
N GLY A 153 6.97 -18.45 10.58
CA GLY A 153 5.61 -18.60 10.03
C GLY A 153 4.69 -17.37 10.24
N GLY A 154 5.21 -16.28 10.80
CA GLY A 154 4.53 -15.00 10.91
C GLY A 154 4.56 -14.21 9.59
N TYR A 155 3.70 -13.20 9.49
CA TYR A 155 3.56 -12.38 8.29
C TYR A 155 3.66 -10.90 8.61
N ARG A 156 4.14 -10.14 7.62
CA ARG A 156 4.17 -8.68 7.63
C ARG A 156 3.25 -8.17 6.55
N VAL A 157 2.29 -7.34 6.92
CA VAL A 157 1.33 -6.75 5.99
C VAL A 157 1.63 -5.26 5.88
N VAL A 158 1.91 -4.78 4.68
CA VAL A 158 2.11 -3.36 4.41
C VAL A 158 0.93 -2.85 3.61
N VAL A 159 0.25 -1.83 4.12
CA VAL A 159 -0.85 -1.15 3.43
C VAL A 159 -0.44 0.26 3.06
N PHE A 160 -0.41 0.55 1.77
CA PHE A 160 -0.22 1.90 1.26
C PHE A 160 -1.59 2.57 1.16
N TRP A 161 -1.71 3.73 1.80
CA TRP A 161 -2.94 4.50 1.84
C TRP A 161 -2.69 5.98 1.61
N SER A 162 -3.72 6.65 1.09
CA SER A 162 -3.67 8.08 0.76
C SER A 162 -4.92 8.79 1.26
N HIS A 163 -4.74 9.98 1.83
CA HIS A 163 -5.84 10.88 2.15
C HIS A 163 -6.60 11.31 0.88
N THR A 164 -5.88 11.64 -0.18
CA THR A 164 -6.48 12.15 -1.42
C THR A 164 -7.41 11.14 -2.08
N MET A 165 -7.22 9.85 -1.79
CA MET A 165 -8.09 8.75 -2.21
C MET A 165 -9.02 8.28 -1.08
N GLY A 166 -9.49 9.18 -0.22
CA GLY A 166 -10.11 8.83 1.08
C GLY A 166 -11.33 7.91 1.03
N ARG A 167 -12.08 7.85 -0.08
CA ARG A 167 -13.14 6.84 -0.28
C ARG A 167 -12.54 5.44 -0.46
N GLN A 168 -11.60 5.31 -1.38
CA GLN A 168 -10.97 4.04 -1.72
C GLN A 168 -10.05 3.55 -0.60
N THR A 169 -9.39 4.47 0.13
CA THR A 169 -8.63 4.17 1.35
C THR A 169 -9.51 3.52 2.42
N ARG A 170 -10.70 4.08 2.70
CA ARG A 170 -11.62 3.48 3.69
C ARG A 170 -12.05 2.08 3.31
N ILE A 171 -12.31 1.86 2.03
CA ILE A 171 -12.68 0.53 1.52
C ILE A 171 -11.50 -0.41 1.70
N LEU A 172 -10.30 -0.03 1.24
CA LEU A 172 -9.10 -0.84 1.37
C LEU A 172 -8.82 -1.27 2.82
N LEU A 173 -8.85 -0.33 3.75
CA LEU A 173 -8.60 -0.59 5.16
C LEU A 173 -9.65 -1.52 5.78
N ARG A 174 -10.91 -1.40 5.36
CA ARG A 174 -11.96 -2.33 5.78
C ARG A 174 -11.73 -3.74 5.24
N GLU A 175 -11.35 -3.87 3.98
CA GLU A 175 -11.07 -5.18 3.36
C GLU A 175 -9.83 -5.84 3.99
N LEU A 176 -8.80 -5.05 4.32
CA LEU A 176 -7.68 -5.51 5.14
C LEU A 176 -8.15 -6.01 6.50
N ALA A 177 -8.96 -5.23 7.23
CA ALA A 177 -9.46 -5.64 8.53
C ALA A 177 -10.27 -6.95 8.47
N GLN A 178 -11.07 -7.14 7.43
CA GLN A 178 -11.78 -8.41 7.18
C GLN A 178 -10.82 -9.55 6.86
N ASN A 179 -9.82 -9.31 6.00
CA ASN A 179 -8.81 -10.32 5.68
C ASN A 179 -8.06 -10.81 6.93
N LEU A 180 -7.73 -9.92 7.86
CA LEU A 180 -7.05 -10.26 9.10
C LEU A 180 -7.90 -11.15 10.03
N GLN A 181 -9.22 -11.21 9.85
CA GLN A 181 -10.09 -12.16 10.58
C GLN A 181 -9.95 -13.61 10.07
N HIS A 182 -9.33 -13.80 8.90
CA HIS A 182 -9.10 -15.12 8.30
C HIS A 182 -7.75 -15.73 8.68
N VAL A 183 -6.97 -15.11 9.57
CA VAL A 183 -5.74 -15.68 10.11
C VAL A 183 -6.07 -17.02 10.80
N PRO A 184 -5.47 -18.15 10.37
CA PRO A 184 -5.74 -19.46 10.94
C PRO A 184 -5.48 -19.53 12.45
N PRO A 185 -6.29 -20.30 13.20
CA PRO A 185 -6.00 -20.59 14.61
C PRO A 185 -4.60 -21.18 14.78
N GLY A 186 -3.84 -20.66 15.75
CA GLY A 186 -2.46 -21.10 16.02
C GLY A 186 -1.39 -20.42 15.15
N GLN A 187 -1.78 -19.65 14.13
CA GLN A 187 -0.85 -18.82 13.38
C GLN A 187 -0.53 -17.52 14.16
N PRO A 188 0.74 -17.06 14.18
CA PRO A 188 1.08 -15.78 14.78
C PRO A 188 0.29 -14.62 14.16
N ALA A 189 -0.15 -13.69 15.01
CA ALA A 189 -0.81 -12.48 14.54
C ALA A 189 0.12 -11.71 13.58
N PRO A 190 -0.36 -11.31 12.39
CA PRO A 190 0.46 -10.55 11.45
C PRO A 190 0.85 -9.18 12.03
N MET A 191 2.06 -8.74 11.74
CA MET A 191 2.45 -7.36 11.97
C MET A 191 1.93 -6.51 10.80
N VAL A 192 1.20 -5.44 11.09
CA VAL A 192 0.66 -4.54 10.06
C VAL A 192 1.38 -3.20 10.12
N LEU A 193 1.80 -2.70 8.96
CA LEU A 193 2.43 -1.39 8.78
C LEU A 193 1.60 -0.55 7.82
N TYR A 194 1.12 0.60 8.30
CA TYR A 194 0.29 1.52 7.56
C TYR A 194 1.14 2.65 6.99
N VAL A 195 1.37 2.62 5.69
CA VAL A 195 2.24 3.57 4.99
C VAL A 195 1.37 4.64 4.32
N ASN A 196 1.42 5.85 4.84
CA ASN A 196 0.88 7.01 4.14
C ASN A 196 1.82 7.39 2.98
N ASN A 197 1.25 7.59 1.80
CA ASN A 197 2.03 8.00 0.61
C ASN A 197 1.52 9.30 -0.03
N ASP A 198 0.85 10.17 0.72
CA ASP A 198 0.35 11.45 0.17
C ASP A 198 1.47 12.36 -0.33
N ALA A 199 2.68 12.25 0.23
CA ALA A 199 3.87 12.94 -0.27
C ALA A 199 4.19 12.63 -1.74
N TYR A 200 3.65 11.55 -2.30
CA TYR A 200 3.89 11.14 -3.70
C TYR A 200 3.17 12.03 -4.67
N LEU A 201 1.99 12.53 -4.27
CA LEU A 201 1.07 13.21 -5.15
C LEU A 201 1.55 14.61 -5.50
N GLY A 202 2.22 15.30 -4.57
CA GLY A 202 2.89 16.58 -4.84
C GLY A 202 4.14 16.47 -5.74
N LEU A 203 4.50 15.27 -6.22
CA LEU A 203 5.64 15.00 -7.12
C LEU A 203 5.21 14.38 -8.46
N LEU A 204 3.90 14.27 -8.70
CA LEU A 204 3.31 13.85 -9.97
C LEU A 204 3.00 15.02 -10.90
N ASP A 205 3.14 16.25 -10.41
CA ASP A 205 3.06 17.51 -11.17
C ASP A 205 4.38 17.81 -11.92
#